data_AF-A0A2D6TKM9-F1
#
_entry.id   AF-A0A2D6TKM9-F1
#
_cell.length_a   1.000
_cell.length_b   1.000
_cell.length_c   1.000
_cell.angle_alpha   90.00
_cell.angle_beta   90.00
_cell.angle_gamma   90.00
#
_symmetry.space_group_name_H-M   'P 1'
#
loop_
_entity.id
_entity.type
_entity.pdbx_description
1 polymer ?
#
loop_
_entity_poly.entity_id
_entity_poly.type
_entity_poly.pdbx_seq_one_letter_code
_entity_poly.pdbx_strand_id
1 'polypeptide(L)' 'MNSENIPTDIKNKSIEEAQKEVSEIIEILEKEENLENSIEKYHRLILLNKYIEQKFKNKSKNISKKNFENIQNSLSKN' A
#
# COMPACT_ATOMS: atom_id res chain seq x y z
N MET A 1 6.42 -14.82 -4.51
CA MET A 1 7.33 -13.67 -4.72
C MET A 1 7.47 -12.96 -3.40
N ASN A 2 8.71 -12.77 -2.97
CA ASN A 2 9.10 -12.62 -1.57
C ASN A 2 8.27 -11.57 -0.84
N SER A 3 7.67 -11.99 0.27
CA SER A 3 7.17 -11.11 1.32
C SER A 3 8.37 -10.37 1.91
N GLU A 4 8.87 -9.37 1.18
CA GLU A 4 9.81 -8.40 1.76
C GLU A 4 9.15 -7.89 3.03
N ASN A 5 9.91 -7.99 4.13
CA ASN A 5 9.45 -7.56 5.44
C ASN A 5 9.22 -6.05 5.38
N ILE A 6 7.99 -5.63 5.09
CA ILE A 6 7.58 -4.24 5.28
C ILE A 6 7.88 -3.89 6.74
N PRO A 7 8.69 -2.85 6.99
CA PRO A 7 9.00 -2.37 8.33
C PRO A 7 7.75 -2.11 9.19
N THR A 8 7.89 -2.29 10.50
CA THR A 8 6.76 -2.18 11.46
C THR A 8 6.18 -0.77 11.51
N ASP A 9 7.01 0.27 11.38
CA ASP A 9 6.58 1.66 11.32
C ASP A 9 5.62 1.90 10.14
N ILE A 10 5.89 1.30 8.97
CA ILE A 10 5.01 1.38 7.80
C ILE A 10 3.69 0.65 8.05
N LYS A 11 3.75 -0.56 8.64
CA LYS A 11 2.57 -1.37 8.91
C LYS A 11 1.59 -0.69 9.85
N ASN A 12 2.09 0.18 10.73
CA ASN A 12 1.30 0.92 11.69
C ASN A 12 0.64 2.18 11.10
N LYS A 13 1.02 2.61 9.90
CA LYS A 13 0.44 3.78 9.24
C LYS A 13 -0.96 3.51 8.69
N SER A 14 -1.81 4.52 8.76
CA SER A 14 -3.02 4.60 7.95
C SER A 14 -2.66 4.72 6.45
N ILE A 15 -3.66 4.52 5.57
CA ILE A 15 -3.43 4.72 4.14
C ILE A 15 -3.14 6.19 3.83
N GLU A 16 -3.86 7.09 4.49
CA GLU A 16 -3.71 8.53 4.35
C GLU A 16 -2.33 8.99 4.81
N GLU A 17 -1.84 8.46 5.95
CA GLU A 17 -0.49 8.74 6.44
C GLU A 17 0.60 8.24 5.49
N ALA A 18 0.43 7.02 4.95
CA ALA A 18 1.38 6.47 3.98
C ALA A 18 1.39 7.27 2.67
N GLN A 19 0.22 7.69 2.17
CA GLN A 19 0.11 8.53 0.97
C GLN A 19 0.74 9.91 1.18
N LYS A 20 0.52 10.52 2.35
CA LYS A 20 1.13 11.80 2.69
C LYS A 20 2.66 11.71 2.69
N GLU A 21 3.22 10.69 3.32
CA GLU A 21 4.68 10.48 3.33
C GLU A 21 5.23 10.19 1.92
N VAL A 22 4.49 9.46 1.08
CA VAL A 22 4.85 9.28 -0.34
C VAL A 22 4.94 10.61 -1.07
N SER A 23 3.95 11.49 -0.92
CA SER A 23 3.96 12.81 -1.53
C SER A 23 5.14 13.66 -1.05
N GLU A 24 5.40 13.69 0.26
CA GLU A 24 6.54 14.41 0.84
C GLU A 24 7.89 13.88 0.32
N ILE A 25 8.05 12.56 0.21
CA ILE A 25 9.28 11.96 -0.32
C ILE A 25 9.48 12.30 -1.79
N ILE A 26 8.42 12.29 -2.61
CA ILE A 26 8.50 12.68 -4.02
C ILE A 26 8.96 14.13 -4.16
N GLU A 27 8.36 15.06 -3.41
CA GLU A 27 8.77 16.48 -3.43
C GLU A 27 10.24 16.69 -3.04
N ILE A 28 10.77 15.87 -2.13
CA ILE A 28 12.19 15.92 -1.76
C ILE A 28 13.05 15.35 -2.88
N LEU A 29 12.69 14.18 -3.42
CA LEU A 29 13.46 13.51 -4.47
C LEU A 29 13.51 14.32 -5.77
N GLU A 30 12.45 15.05 -6.11
CA GLU A 30 12.42 15.93 -7.29
C GLU A 30 13.38 17.12 -7.18
N LYS A 31 13.76 17.51 -5.95
CA LYS A 31 14.67 18.63 -5.67
C LYS A 31 16.09 18.18 -5.34
N GLU A 32 16.31 16.89 -5.09
CA GLU A 32 17.59 16.36 -4.66
C GLU A 32 18.50 16.07 -5.86
N GLU A 33 19.61 16.79 -5.96
CA GLU A 33 20.59 16.62 -7.03
C GLU A 33 21.63 15.53 -6.69
N ASN A 34 21.81 15.21 -5.40
CA ASN A 34 22.76 14.20 -4.97
C ASN A 34 22.09 12.81 -4.89
N LEU A 35 22.56 11.89 -5.73
CA LEU A 35 22.05 10.52 -5.79
C LEU A 35 22.23 9.78 -4.46
N GLU A 36 23.37 9.94 -3.79
CA GLU A 36 23.68 9.26 -2.52
C GLU A 36 22.64 9.62 -1.45
N ASN A 37 22.27 10.90 -1.37
CA ASN A 37 21.27 11.44 -0.44
C ASN A 37 19.83 10.98 -0.74
N SER A 38 19.60 10.48 -1.95
CA SER A 38 18.30 10.03 -2.45
C SER A 38 18.02 8.55 -2.18
N ILE A 39 19.06 7.72 -2.03
CA ILE A 39 18.93 6.25 -1.96
C ILE A 39 17.96 5.82 -0.83
N GLU A 40 18.15 6.35 0.37
CA GLU A 40 17.33 5.98 1.53
C GLU A 40 15.85 6.39 1.34
N LYS A 41 15.62 7.61 0.85
CA LYS A 41 14.28 8.13 0.58
C LYS A 41 13.60 7.35 -0.54
N TYR A 42 14.35 6.98 -1.58
CA TYR A 42 13.84 6.17 -2.68
C TYR A 42 13.46 4.75 -2.23
N HIS A 43 14.29 4.10 -1.41
CA HIS A 43 13.94 2.81 -0.80
C HIS A 43 12.70 2.92 0.09
N ARG A 44 12.60 3.99 0.88
CA ARG A 44 11.43 4.28 1.72
C ARG A 44 10.16 4.41 0.87
N LEU A 45 10.23 5.13 -0.25
CA LEU A 45 9.14 5.31 -1.21
C LEU A 45 8.65 3.97 -1.78
N ILE A 46 9.57 3.09 -2.20
CA ILE A 46 9.22 1.75 -2.71
C ILE A 46 8.44 0.95 -1.68
N LEU A 47 8.89 0.94 -0.42
CA LEU A 47 8.24 0.20 0.65
C LEU A 47 6.84 0.75 0.99
N LEU A 48 6.68 2.09 1.00
CA LEU A 48 5.38 2.73 1.18
C LEU A 48 4.42 2.39 0.04
N ASN A 49 4.86 2.48 -1.21
CA ASN A 49 4.05 2.12 -2.37
C ASN A 49 3.60 0.65 -2.33
N LYS A 50 4.51 -0.26 -1.98
CA LYS A 50 4.19 -1.68 -1.81
C LYS A 50 3.19 -1.94 -0.68
N TYR A 51 3.25 -1.18 0.41
CA TYR A 51 2.28 -1.25 1.49
C TYR A 51 0.90 -0.78 1.05
N ILE A 52 0.82 0.36 0.36
CA ILE A 52 -0.42 0.93 -0.17
C ILE A 52 -1.07 -0.05 -1.15
N GLU A 53 -0.30 -0.59 -2.11
CA GLU A 53 -0.79 -1.58 -3.08
C GLU A 53 -1.40 -2.80 -2.37
N GLN A 54 -0.72 -3.34 -1.35
CA GLN A 54 -1.21 -4.49 -0.59
C GLN A 54 -2.54 -4.21 0.12
N LYS A 55 -2.70 -3.03 0.70
CA LYS A 55 -3.95 -2.63 1.37
C LYS A 55 -5.11 -2.57 0.38
N PHE A 56 -4.92 -1.94 -0.78
CA PHE A 56 -5.95 -1.91 -1.82
C PHE A 56 -6.27 -3.31 -2.37
N LYS A 57 -5.25 -4.13 -2.62
CA LYS A 57 -5.43 -5.52 -3.05
C LYS A 57 -6.23 -6.36 -2.05
N ASN A 58 -5.92 -6.23 -0.76
CA ASN A 58 -6.64 -6.94 0.30
C ASN A 58 -8.08 -6.45 0.42
N LYS A 59 -8.30 -5.13 0.35
CA LYS A 59 -9.65 -4.55 0.36
C LYS A 59 -10.47 -5.03 -0.84
N SER A 60 -9.89 -5.02 -2.04
CA SER A 60 -10.54 -5.51 -3.26
C SER A 60 -10.94 -6.97 -3.13
N LYS A 61 -10.03 -7.85 -2.69
CA LYS A 61 -10.33 -9.27 -2.44
C LYS A 61 -11.48 -9.47 -1.46
N ASN A 62 -11.50 -8.70 -0.37
CA ASN A 62 -12.55 -8.77 0.63
C ASN A 62 -13.92 -8.34 0.08
N ILE A 63 -13.96 -7.31 -0.77
CA ILE A 63 -15.19 -6.86 -1.45
C ILE A 63 -15.68 -7.96 -2.41
N SER A 64 -14.79 -8.50 -3.24
CA SER A 64 -15.14 -9.58 -4.18
C SER A 64 -15.69 -10.81 -3.46
N LYS A 65 -15.06 -11.22 -2.35
CA LYS A 65 -15.52 -12.34 -1.52
C LYS A 65 -16.92 -12.09 -0.95
N LYS A 66 -17.17 -10.92 -0.35
CA LYS A 66 -18.49 -10.55 0.18
C LYS A 66 -19.57 -10.55 -0.91
N ASN A 67 -19.26 -10.03 -2.09
CA ASN A 67 -20.20 -10.01 -3.21
C ASN A 67 -20.57 -11.44 -3.64
N PHE A 68 -19.59 -12.34 -3.74
CA PHE A 68 -19.84 -13.74 -4.06
C PHE A 68 -20.71 -14.42 -2.99
N GLU A 69 -20.40 -14.23 -1.71
CA GLU A 69 -21.20 -14.75 -0.58
C GLU A 69 -22.64 -14.25 -0.63
N ASN A 70 -22.86 -12.96 -0.92
CA ASN A 70 -24.20 -12.39 -1.04
C ASN A 70 -25.00 -13.02 -2.19
N ILE A 71 -24.36 -13.25 -3.34
CA ILE A 71 -25.00 -13.91 -4.50
C ILE A 71 -25.40 -15.34 -4.12
N GLN A 72 -24.50 -16.12 -3.53
CA GLN A 72 -24.78 -17.48 -3.08
C GLN A 72 -25.95 -17.53 -2.09
N ASN A 73 -25.96 -16.61 -1.12
CA ASN A 73 -27.04 -16.50 -0.13
C ASN A 73 -28.39 -16.10 -0.74
N SER A 74 -28.40 -15.41 -1.89
CA SER A 74 -29.64 -15.07 -2.59
C SER A 74 -30.20 -16.26 -3.38
N LEU A 75 -29.31 -17.11 -3.92
CA LEU A 75 -29.67 -18.30 -4.69
C LEU A 75 -30.15 -19.44 -3.79
N SER A 76 -29.66 -19.54 -2.55
CA SER A 76 -30.03 -20.59 -1.59
C SER A 76 -31.32 -20.30 -0.81
N LYS A 77 -31.93 -19.12 -0.98
CA LYS A 77 -33.19 -18.72 -0.33
C LYS A 77 -34.43 -19.00 -1.18
N ASN A 78 -34.24 -19.37 -2.45
CA ASN A 78 -35.30 -19.85 -3.35
C ASN A 78 -35.26 -21.37 -3.42
#